data_AF-B8G3H2-F1
#
_entry.id   AF-B8G3H2-F1
#
_cell.length_a   1.000
_cell.length_b   1.000
_cell.length_c   1.000
_cell.angle_alpha   90.00
_cell.angle_beta   90.00
_cell.angle_gamma   90.00
#
_symmetry.space_group_name_H-M   'P 1'
#
loop_
_entity.id
_entity.type
_entity.pdbx_description
1 polymer ?
#
loop_
_entity_poly.entity_id
_entity_poly.type
_entity_poly.pdbx_seq_one_letter_code
_entity_poly.pdbx_strand_id
1 'polypeptide(L)'
;MRSMISWLTNIRATNEDNLRRGRTTVVVALVMICLAVLAIPLTLFNSNPIISLAIIVAGITAYLITIAITRLGYVTIGGLTLIAFITLPILTPIVIQSSPTSPLTSPFYLILSILVAGLTLRPVFIWLVLIANVVGLFIAWSVANTPIFTDPLETPLTLAALFLQVGTAWFTFIGGQITDNALKEARRSSNEARQTAARLAELNTTLELQVEQRTKALQTALHDLEQRTAEQARLLAENEQQRQVIRELSVPVLPVHDTTLVMPLIGALDTARLVDMQQQALNQIEHTNARKLLIDVTGVPVIDTQVAKGLLQLVEAARLMGTQVILVGIRPEVAQTLVTLGIDLHHIRTYSTLQAALARR
;
A
#
# COMPACT_ATOMS: atom_id res chain seq x y z
N MET A 1 -44.19 -4.03 -4.07
CA MET A 1 -43.93 -2.58 -3.96
C MET A 1 -42.65 -2.12 -4.68
N ARG A 2 -41.49 -2.78 -4.52
CA ARG A 2 -40.22 -2.41 -5.21
C ARG A 2 -40.29 -2.42 -6.75
N SER A 3 -40.98 -3.39 -7.36
CA SER A 3 -41.10 -3.46 -8.83
C SER A 3 -41.92 -2.31 -9.43
N MET A 4 -43.03 -1.92 -8.78
CA MET A 4 -43.90 -0.82 -9.21
C MET A 4 -43.16 0.53 -9.18
N ILE A 5 -42.38 0.79 -8.12
CA ILE A 5 -41.55 2.00 -7.98
C ILE A 5 -40.44 2.01 -9.04
N SER A 6 -39.79 0.87 -9.31
CA SER A 6 -38.76 0.78 -10.36
C SER A 6 -39.33 1.00 -11.77
N TRP A 7 -40.56 0.56 -12.04
CA TRP A 7 -41.23 0.76 -13.32
C TRP A 7 -41.66 2.22 -13.52
N LEU A 8 -42.20 2.85 -12.47
CA LEU A 8 -42.61 4.26 -12.46
C LEU A 8 -41.42 5.23 -12.60
N THR A 9 -40.26 4.86 -12.07
CA THR A 9 -39.04 5.70 -12.07
C THR A 9 -38.07 5.38 -13.22
N ASN A 10 -38.47 4.50 -14.14
CA ASN A 10 -37.73 4.24 -15.37
C ASN A 10 -37.98 5.37 -16.37
N ILE A 11 -37.02 6.29 -16.46
CA ILE A 11 -37.08 7.52 -17.25
C ILE A 11 -36.01 7.40 -18.32
N ARG A 12 -36.39 7.61 -19.59
CA ARG A 12 -35.45 7.65 -20.72
C ARG A 12 -34.69 8.98 -20.73
N ALA A 13 -33.83 9.19 -19.74
CA ALA A 13 -32.97 10.38 -19.65
C ALA A 13 -31.50 9.98 -19.62
N THR A 14 -30.68 10.72 -20.36
CA THR A 14 -29.23 10.50 -20.46
C THR A 14 -28.44 11.20 -19.35
N ASN A 15 -29.00 12.28 -18.76
CA ASN A 15 -28.36 13.05 -17.70
C ASN A 15 -28.96 12.70 -16.33
N GLU A 16 -28.09 12.47 -15.35
CA GLU A 16 -28.44 12.12 -13.97
C GLU A 16 -29.30 13.20 -13.28
N ASP A 17 -29.09 14.48 -13.60
CA ASP A 17 -29.92 15.57 -13.05
C ASP A 17 -31.37 15.50 -13.57
N ASN A 18 -31.54 15.19 -14.85
CA ASN A 18 -32.86 14.96 -15.43
C ASN A 18 -33.52 13.71 -14.85
N LEU A 19 -32.74 12.66 -14.56
CA LEU A 19 -33.26 11.45 -13.91
C LEU A 19 -33.79 11.77 -12.50
N ARG A 20 -33.04 12.53 -11.70
CA ARG A 20 -33.44 12.98 -10.36
C ARG A 20 -34.73 13.79 -10.43
N ARG A 21 -34.73 14.89 -11.20
CA ARG A 21 -35.89 15.79 -11.33
C ARG A 21 -37.11 15.09 -11.92
N GLY A 22 -36.89 14.19 -12.89
CA GLY A 22 -37.97 13.41 -13.50
C GLY A 22 -38.61 12.45 -12.50
N ARG A 23 -37.81 11.80 -11.64
CA ARG A 23 -38.36 10.97 -10.54
C ARG A 23 -39.18 11.81 -9.58
N THR A 24 -38.67 12.97 -9.18
CA THR A 24 -39.41 13.90 -8.32
C THR A 24 -40.72 14.35 -8.98
N THR A 25 -40.69 14.68 -10.27
CA THR A 25 -41.87 15.10 -11.04
C THR A 25 -42.93 13.99 -11.07
N VAL A 26 -42.55 12.73 -11.32
CA VAL A 26 -43.48 11.60 -11.28
C VAL A 26 -44.05 11.39 -9.87
N VAL A 27 -43.22 11.48 -8.83
CA VAL A 27 -43.68 11.33 -7.44
C VAL A 27 -44.67 12.43 -7.07
N VAL A 28 -44.36 13.70 -7.39
CA VAL A 28 -45.28 14.82 -7.11
C VAL A 28 -46.58 14.67 -7.91
N ALA A 29 -46.52 14.28 -9.18
CA ALA A 29 -47.73 14.03 -9.98
C ALA A 29 -48.61 12.92 -9.37
N LEU A 30 -48.01 11.85 -8.86
CA LEU A 30 -48.75 10.79 -8.15
C LEU A 30 -49.38 11.28 -6.85
N VAL A 31 -48.67 12.11 -6.08
CA VAL A 31 -49.23 12.76 -4.88
C VAL A 31 -50.42 13.65 -5.26
N MET A 32 -50.32 14.42 -6.35
CA MET A 32 -51.42 15.24 -6.85
C MET A 32 -52.62 14.40 -7.31
N ILE A 33 -52.40 13.26 -7.97
CA ILE A 33 -53.47 12.32 -8.32
C ILE A 33 -54.15 11.79 -7.05
N CYS A 34 -53.38 11.43 -6.03
CA CYS A 34 -53.92 10.95 -4.75
C CYS A 34 -54.79 12.03 -4.08
N LEU A 35 -54.31 13.28 -4.02
CA LEU A 35 -55.08 14.41 -3.49
C LEU A 35 -56.34 14.68 -4.30
N ALA A 36 -56.28 14.59 -5.63
CA ALA A 36 -57.43 14.76 -6.51
C ALA A 36 -58.49 13.67 -6.27
N VAL A 37 -58.08 12.41 -6.07
CA VAL A 37 -58.99 11.30 -5.73
C VAL A 37 -59.62 11.52 -4.35
N LEU A 38 -58.85 11.99 -3.36
CA LEU A 38 -59.35 12.33 -2.03
C LEU A 38 -60.38 13.47 -2.07
N ALA A 39 -60.32 14.34 -3.08
CA ALA A 39 -61.27 15.44 -3.26
C ALA A 39 -62.62 15.01 -3.88
N ILE A 40 -62.74 13.78 -4.42
CA ILE A 40 -63.97 13.30 -5.07
C ILE A 40 -65.20 13.36 -4.14
N PRO A 41 -65.15 12.89 -2.87
CA PRO A 41 -66.32 12.97 -1.98
C PRO A 41 -66.78 14.40 -1.70
N LEU A 42 -65.86 15.37 -1.68
CA LEU A 42 -66.20 16.78 -1.47
C LEU A 42 -67.06 17.34 -2.61
N THR A 43 -66.96 16.78 -3.82
CA THR A 43 -67.78 17.23 -4.96
C THR A 43 -69.28 17.01 -4.76
N LEU A 44 -69.67 16.04 -3.92
CA LEU A 44 -71.07 15.74 -3.62
C LEU A 44 -71.78 16.86 -2.84
N PHE A 45 -71.00 17.71 -2.15
CA PHE A 45 -71.51 18.85 -1.39
C PHE A 45 -71.56 20.15 -2.21
N ASN A 46 -71.11 20.11 -3.47
CA ASN A 46 -71.13 21.29 -4.34
C ASN A 46 -72.48 21.43 -5.06
N SER A 47 -72.85 22.66 -5.39
CA SER A 47 -74.06 23.01 -6.17
C SER A 47 -74.15 22.28 -7.52
N ASN A 48 -73.00 21.99 -8.15
CA ASN A 48 -72.89 21.26 -9.41
C ASN A 48 -71.88 20.10 -9.28
N PRO A 49 -72.31 18.92 -8.79
CA PRO A 49 -71.41 17.80 -8.54
C PRO A 49 -70.84 17.21 -9.83
N ILE A 50 -71.60 17.19 -10.93
CA ILE A 50 -71.16 16.64 -12.23
C ILE A 50 -69.98 17.44 -12.80
N ILE A 51 -70.09 18.78 -12.80
CA ILE A 51 -69.03 19.66 -13.31
C ILE A 51 -67.78 19.55 -12.42
N SER A 52 -67.97 19.51 -11.11
CA SER A 52 -66.87 19.36 -10.14
C SER A 52 -66.11 18.03 -10.34
N LEU A 53 -66.84 16.94 -10.57
CA LEU A 53 -66.26 15.63 -10.87
C LEU A 53 -65.49 15.65 -12.20
N ALA A 54 -66.05 16.28 -13.25
CA ALA A 54 -65.39 16.39 -14.55
C ALA A 54 -64.04 17.14 -14.45
N ILE A 55 -63.96 18.19 -13.64
CA ILE A 55 -62.71 18.94 -13.40
C ILE A 55 -61.67 18.06 -12.70
N ILE A 56 -62.06 17.27 -11.70
CA ILE A 56 -61.15 16.34 -11.02
C ILE A 56 -60.63 15.28 -11.99
N VAL A 57 -61.50 14.67 -12.80
CA VAL A 57 -61.13 13.66 -13.80
C VAL A 57 -60.19 14.25 -14.86
N ALA A 58 -60.45 15.47 -15.33
CA ALA A 58 -59.56 16.18 -16.25
C ALA A 58 -58.18 16.42 -15.61
N GLY A 59 -58.14 16.84 -14.34
CA GLY A 59 -56.90 17.02 -13.58
C GLY A 59 -56.09 15.73 -13.43
N ILE A 60 -56.74 14.62 -13.07
CA ILE A 60 -56.09 13.30 -12.98
C ILE A 60 -55.50 12.90 -14.33
N THR A 61 -56.26 13.06 -15.42
CA THR A 61 -55.82 12.77 -16.78
C THR A 61 -54.59 13.60 -17.16
N ALA A 62 -54.60 14.88 -16.80
CA ALA A 62 -53.48 15.79 -17.02
C ALA A 62 -52.20 15.40 -16.25
N TYR A 63 -52.34 14.95 -14.99
CA TYR A 63 -51.20 14.41 -14.23
C TYR A 63 -50.68 13.08 -14.79
N LEU A 64 -51.55 12.23 -15.36
CA LEU A 64 -51.12 11.02 -16.09
C LEU A 64 -50.34 11.37 -17.36
N ILE A 65 -50.79 12.37 -18.13
CA ILE A 65 -50.05 12.88 -19.30
C ILE A 65 -48.68 13.43 -18.88
N THR A 66 -48.63 14.18 -17.79
CA THR A 66 -47.38 14.69 -17.21
C THR A 66 -46.40 13.56 -16.89
N ILE A 67 -46.88 12.47 -16.28
CA ILE A 67 -46.07 11.28 -16.00
C ILE A 67 -45.57 10.65 -17.32
N ALA A 68 -46.44 10.52 -18.33
CA ALA A 68 -46.07 9.96 -19.63
C ALA A 68 -44.97 10.78 -20.32
N ILE A 69 -45.13 12.10 -20.41
CA ILE A 69 -44.14 13.03 -21.00
C ILE A 69 -42.81 12.94 -20.26
N THR A 70 -42.85 12.93 -18.92
CA THR A 70 -41.65 12.83 -18.09
C THR A 70 -40.91 11.52 -18.34
N ARG A 71 -41.63 10.39 -18.46
CA ARG A 71 -41.04 9.07 -18.73
C ARG A 71 -40.43 8.96 -20.12
N LEU A 72 -40.97 9.68 -21.11
CA LEU A 72 -40.41 9.75 -22.46
C LEU A 72 -39.06 10.49 -22.52
N GLY A 73 -38.63 11.13 -21.43
CA GLY A 73 -37.35 11.83 -21.32
C GLY A 73 -37.45 13.36 -21.36
N TYR A 74 -38.63 13.90 -21.67
CA TYR A 74 -38.91 15.33 -21.71
C TYR A 74 -39.19 15.90 -20.30
N VAL A 75 -38.23 15.77 -19.40
CA VAL A 75 -38.41 16.08 -17.96
C VAL A 75 -38.78 17.53 -17.69
N THR A 76 -38.15 18.49 -18.38
CA THR A 76 -38.46 19.92 -18.19
C THR A 76 -39.87 20.25 -18.67
N ILE A 77 -40.30 19.66 -19.80
CA ILE A 77 -41.65 19.85 -20.32
C ILE A 77 -42.67 19.22 -19.36
N GLY A 78 -42.40 18.00 -18.88
CA GLY A 78 -43.23 17.36 -17.86
C GLY A 78 -43.36 18.18 -16.57
N GLY A 79 -42.26 18.76 -16.08
CA GLY A 79 -42.31 19.66 -14.92
C GLY A 79 -43.14 20.92 -15.20
N LEU A 80 -43.00 21.54 -16.37
CA LEU A 80 -43.79 22.71 -16.76
C LEU A 80 -45.28 22.37 -16.92
N THR A 81 -45.62 21.21 -17.51
CA THR A 81 -47.01 20.76 -17.60
C THR A 81 -47.59 20.49 -16.21
N LEU A 82 -46.83 19.84 -15.31
CA LEU A 82 -47.24 19.63 -13.93
C LEU A 82 -47.61 20.95 -13.25
N ILE A 83 -46.75 21.95 -13.36
CA ILE A 83 -46.95 23.27 -12.76
C ILE A 83 -48.17 23.95 -13.38
N ALA A 84 -48.31 23.93 -14.71
CA ALA A 84 -49.46 24.50 -15.39
C ALA A 84 -50.79 23.90 -14.87
N PHE A 85 -50.84 22.59 -14.65
CA PHE A 85 -52.03 21.91 -14.10
C PHE A 85 -52.24 22.12 -12.60
N ILE A 86 -51.23 22.59 -11.87
CA ILE A 86 -51.37 23.06 -10.48
C ILE A 86 -51.86 24.52 -10.47
N THR A 87 -51.35 25.37 -11.36
CA THR A 87 -51.66 26.81 -11.39
C THR A 87 -53.05 27.10 -11.92
N LEU A 88 -53.50 26.39 -12.98
CA LEU A 88 -54.78 26.68 -13.63
C LEU A 88 -55.98 26.56 -12.65
N PRO A 89 -56.11 25.46 -11.88
CA PRO A 89 -57.19 25.32 -10.90
C PRO A 89 -57.17 26.38 -9.79
N ILE A 90 -56.00 26.92 -9.45
CA ILE A 90 -55.85 27.97 -8.42
C ILE A 90 -56.39 29.32 -8.92
N LEU A 91 -56.29 29.59 -10.23
CA LEU A 91 -56.78 30.81 -10.87
C LEU A 91 -58.30 30.75 -11.17
N THR A 92 -58.86 29.55 -11.41
CA THR A 92 -60.27 29.37 -11.78
C THR A 92 -61.26 30.07 -10.82
N PRO A 93 -61.14 29.95 -9.48
CA PRO A 93 -62.04 30.62 -8.52
C PRO A 93 -62.17 32.14 -8.69
N ILE A 94 -61.13 32.80 -9.20
CA ILE A 94 -61.13 34.24 -9.48
C ILE A 94 -62.02 34.52 -10.70
N VAL A 95 -61.82 33.77 -11.78
CA VAL A 95 -62.51 33.96 -13.07
C VAL A 95 -64.01 33.69 -12.94
N ILE A 96 -64.38 32.61 -12.25
CA ILE A 96 -65.78 32.22 -12.08
C ILE A 96 -66.45 32.90 -10.86
N GLN A 97 -65.69 33.74 -10.13
CA GLN A 97 -66.16 34.44 -8.92
C GLN A 97 -66.83 33.50 -7.91
N SER A 98 -66.20 32.36 -7.62
CA SER A 98 -66.81 31.31 -6.79
C SER A 98 -67.08 31.75 -5.35
N SER A 99 -66.40 32.78 -4.87
CA SER A 99 -66.61 33.38 -3.54
C SER A 99 -66.14 34.83 -3.55
N PRO A 100 -66.72 35.72 -2.71
CA PRO A 100 -66.30 37.13 -2.63
C PRO A 100 -64.82 37.30 -2.28
N THR A 101 -64.25 36.36 -1.53
CA THR A 101 -62.84 36.38 -1.10
C THR A 101 -61.88 35.69 -2.08
N SER A 102 -62.37 35.07 -3.16
CA SER A 102 -61.51 34.31 -4.09
C SER A 102 -60.46 35.19 -4.79
N PRO A 103 -60.73 36.43 -5.23
CA PRO A 103 -59.72 37.28 -5.89
C PRO A 103 -58.54 37.64 -4.97
N LEU A 104 -58.78 37.63 -3.66
CA LEU A 104 -57.80 38.00 -2.62
C LEU A 104 -57.02 36.79 -2.09
N THR A 105 -57.67 35.64 -1.98
CA THR A 105 -57.08 34.42 -1.38
C THR A 105 -56.35 33.53 -2.39
N SER A 106 -56.87 33.40 -3.62
CA SER A 106 -56.22 32.63 -4.70
C SER A 106 -54.75 32.98 -4.97
N PRO A 107 -54.32 34.27 -4.96
CA PRO A 107 -52.91 34.65 -5.09
C PRO A 107 -51.97 33.96 -4.10
N PHE A 108 -52.41 33.68 -2.87
CA PHE A 108 -51.59 33.01 -1.87
C PHE A 108 -51.34 31.54 -2.22
N TYR A 109 -52.31 30.86 -2.82
CA TYR A 109 -52.17 29.45 -3.18
C TYR A 109 -51.20 29.25 -4.36
N LEU A 110 -50.95 30.27 -5.18
CA LEU A 110 -49.96 30.20 -6.27
C LEU A 110 -48.52 29.93 -5.77
N ILE A 111 -48.25 30.18 -4.49
CA ILE A 111 -46.97 29.84 -3.86
C ILE A 111 -46.67 28.33 -3.97
N LEU A 112 -47.70 27.48 -3.89
CA LEU A 112 -47.55 26.03 -4.03
C LEU A 112 -46.90 25.66 -5.38
N SER A 113 -47.29 26.34 -6.46
CA SER A 113 -46.73 26.09 -7.78
C SER A 113 -45.24 26.46 -7.87
N ILE A 114 -44.81 27.52 -7.17
CA ILE A 114 -43.41 27.95 -7.09
C ILE A 114 -42.58 26.93 -6.30
N LEU A 115 -43.10 26.45 -5.17
CA LEU A 115 -42.44 25.42 -4.36
C LEU A 115 -42.28 24.10 -5.13
N VAL A 116 -43.34 23.67 -5.82
CA VAL A 116 -43.30 22.47 -6.68
C VAL A 116 -42.32 22.68 -7.84
N ALA A 117 -42.24 23.88 -8.41
CA ALA A 117 -41.25 24.21 -9.43
C ALA A 117 -39.81 24.07 -8.92
N GLY A 118 -39.53 24.47 -7.68
CA GLY A 118 -38.21 24.29 -7.05
C GLY A 118 -37.74 22.84 -6.95
N LEU A 119 -38.69 21.91 -6.77
CA LEU A 119 -38.42 20.48 -6.64
C LEU A 119 -38.30 19.78 -8.00
N THR A 120 -38.99 20.28 -9.03
CA THR A 120 -39.18 19.57 -10.31
C THR A 120 -38.42 20.19 -11.47
N LEU A 121 -38.16 21.51 -11.44
CA LEU A 121 -37.49 22.24 -12.51
C LEU A 121 -36.11 22.75 -12.08
N ARG A 122 -35.31 23.18 -13.06
CA ARG A 122 -34.04 23.87 -12.82
C ARG A 122 -34.30 25.23 -12.17
N PRO A 123 -33.42 25.71 -11.26
CA PRO A 123 -33.64 26.97 -10.56
C PRO A 123 -33.99 28.14 -11.49
N VAL A 124 -33.36 28.23 -12.66
CA VAL A 124 -33.63 29.28 -13.66
C VAL A 124 -35.10 29.35 -14.08
N PHE A 125 -35.81 28.22 -14.15
CA PHE A 125 -37.22 28.18 -14.56
C PHE A 125 -38.18 28.66 -13.46
N ILE A 126 -37.74 28.83 -12.22
CA ILE A 126 -38.59 29.38 -11.14
C ILE A 126 -39.05 30.79 -11.50
N TRP A 127 -38.19 31.59 -12.15
CA TRP A 127 -38.55 32.92 -12.63
C TRP A 127 -39.61 32.87 -13.72
N LEU A 128 -39.56 31.88 -14.62
CA LEU A 128 -40.59 31.66 -15.63
C LEU A 128 -41.93 31.35 -14.97
N VAL A 129 -41.95 30.50 -13.93
CA VAL A 129 -43.16 30.16 -13.17
C VAL A 129 -43.72 31.38 -12.43
N LEU A 130 -42.86 32.19 -11.80
CA LEU A 130 -43.28 33.44 -11.16
C LEU A 130 -43.94 34.39 -12.18
N ILE A 131 -43.31 34.58 -13.34
CA ILE A 131 -43.88 35.42 -14.41
C ILE A 131 -45.21 34.85 -14.87
N ALA A 132 -45.31 33.54 -15.10
CA ALA A 132 -46.55 32.89 -15.52
C ALA A 132 -47.66 33.04 -14.47
N ASN A 133 -47.34 32.94 -13.18
CA ASN A 133 -48.29 33.15 -12.09
C ASN A 133 -48.79 34.59 -12.03
N VAL A 134 -47.89 35.57 -12.09
CA VAL A 134 -48.25 36.99 -12.06
C VAL A 134 -49.10 37.35 -13.28
N VAL A 135 -48.67 36.97 -14.48
CA VAL A 135 -49.42 37.22 -15.71
C VAL A 135 -50.78 36.53 -15.68
N GLY A 136 -50.82 35.25 -15.30
CA GLY A 136 -52.07 34.50 -15.18
C GLY A 136 -53.04 35.11 -14.17
N LEU A 137 -52.51 35.67 -13.08
CA LEU A 137 -53.30 36.36 -12.07
C LEU A 137 -53.90 37.67 -12.60
N PHE A 138 -53.11 38.50 -13.28
CA PHE A 138 -53.62 39.72 -13.92
C PHE A 138 -54.67 39.42 -15.00
N ILE A 139 -54.47 38.37 -15.80
CA ILE A 139 -55.48 37.92 -16.77
C ILE A 139 -56.75 37.48 -16.05
N ALA A 140 -56.65 36.67 -14.99
CA ALA A 140 -57.81 36.17 -14.25
C ALA A 140 -58.64 37.31 -13.65
N TRP A 141 -57.99 38.30 -13.04
CA TRP A 141 -58.67 39.49 -12.52
C TRP A 141 -59.29 40.35 -13.62
N SER A 142 -58.58 40.53 -14.74
CA SER A 142 -59.09 41.29 -15.88
C SER A 142 -60.34 40.65 -16.48
N VAL A 143 -60.36 39.32 -16.62
CA VAL A 143 -61.53 38.59 -17.12
C VAL A 143 -62.69 38.66 -16.13
N ALA A 144 -62.40 38.62 -14.83
CA ALA A 144 -63.41 38.71 -13.79
C ALA A 144 -63.94 40.14 -13.56
N ASN A 145 -63.38 41.16 -14.22
CA ASN A 145 -63.65 42.58 -13.98
C ASN A 145 -63.55 42.98 -12.49
N THR A 146 -62.64 42.34 -11.75
CA THR A 146 -62.44 42.64 -10.33
C THR A 146 -61.68 43.96 -10.19
N PRO A 147 -62.20 44.97 -9.48
CA PRO A 147 -61.51 46.22 -9.27
C PRO A 147 -60.37 46.02 -8.25
N ILE A 148 -59.17 45.72 -8.75
CA ILE A 148 -57.99 45.54 -7.91
C ILE A 148 -57.43 46.92 -7.55
N PHE A 149 -56.89 47.06 -6.34
CA PHE A 149 -56.21 48.27 -5.85
C PHE A 149 -57.12 49.48 -5.62
N THR A 150 -58.44 49.30 -5.64
CA THR A 150 -59.40 50.39 -5.38
C THR A 150 -59.86 50.43 -3.93
N ASP A 151 -59.94 49.27 -3.26
CA ASP A 151 -60.32 49.19 -1.85
C ASP A 151 -59.08 49.34 -0.94
N PRO A 152 -59.04 50.35 -0.04
CA PRO A 152 -57.95 50.53 0.91
C PRO A 152 -57.70 49.34 1.84
N LEU A 153 -58.71 48.50 2.08
CA LEU A 153 -58.61 47.32 2.96
C LEU A 153 -58.12 46.07 2.21
N GLU A 154 -58.39 45.94 0.91
CA GLU A 154 -58.01 44.77 0.11
C GLU A 154 -56.65 44.93 -0.61
N THR A 155 -56.28 46.17 -0.91
CA THR A 155 -55.01 46.53 -1.56
C THR A 155 -53.77 46.00 -0.80
N PRO A 156 -53.68 46.11 0.54
CA PRO A 156 -52.54 45.57 1.28
C PRO A 156 -52.43 44.04 1.18
N LEU A 157 -53.55 43.33 1.14
CA LEU A 157 -53.58 41.86 1.11
C LEU A 157 -53.11 41.31 -0.24
N THR A 158 -53.53 41.94 -1.34
CA THR A 158 -53.08 41.58 -2.70
C THR A 158 -51.60 41.88 -2.90
N LEU A 159 -51.11 43.03 -2.42
CA LEU A 159 -49.69 43.36 -2.42
C LEU A 159 -48.87 42.38 -1.58
N ALA A 160 -49.38 41.98 -0.41
CA ALA A 160 -48.73 40.98 0.43
C ALA A 160 -48.61 39.62 -0.28
N ALA A 161 -49.65 39.19 -1.01
CA ALA A 161 -49.60 37.95 -1.76
C ALA A 161 -48.59 37.99 -2.92
N LEU A 162 -48.54 39.09 -3.67
CA LEU A 162 -47.55 39.28 -4.74
C LEU A 162 -46.13 39.31 -4.18
N PHE A 163 -45.92 40.04 -3.07
CA PHE A 163 -44.65 40.10 -2.37
C PHE A 163 -44.22 38.70 -1.89
N LEU A 164 -45.14 37.92 -1.32
CA LEU A 164 -44.86 36.58 -0.83
C LEU A 164 -44.53 35.61 -1.97
N GLN A 165 -45.15 35.75 -3.14
CA GLN A 165 -44.78 34.98 -4.34
C GLN A 165 -43.35 35.31 -4.79
N VAL A 166 -42.99 36.59 -4.88
CA VAL A 166 -41.61 37.01 -5.24
C VAL A 166 -40.61 36.49 -4.21
N GLY A 167 -40.89 36.67 -2.91
CA GLY A 167 -40.05 36.17 -1.83
C GLY A 167 -39.87 34.65 -1.92
N THR A 168 -40.96 33.90 -2.12
CA THR A 168 -40.89 32.44 -2.25
C THR A 168 -40.10 32.02 -3.49
N ALA A 169 -40.27 32.70 -4.62
CA ALA A 169 -39.49 32.43 -5.82
C ALA A 169 -38.00 32.64 -5.57
N TRP A 170 -37.64 33.73 -4.88
CA TRP A 170 -36.26 34.04 -4.52
C TRP A 170 -35.66 32.98 -3.58
N PHE A 171 -36.36 32.62 -2.50
CA PHE A 171 -35.92 31.59 -1.56
C PHE A 171 -35.76 30.23 -2.25
N THR A 172 -36.72 29.86 -3.10
CA THR A 172 -36.70 28.60 -3.85
C THR A 172 -35.55 28.58 -4.86
N PHE A 173 -35.25 29.72 -5.50
CA PHE A 173 -34.13 29.87 -6.44
C PHE A 173 -32.78 29.72 -5.75
N ILE A 174 -32.55 30.48 -4.67
CA ILE A 174 -31.30 30.41 -3.90
C ILE A 174 -31.12 29.00 -3.30
N GLY A 175 -32.16 28.47 -2.66
CA GLY A 175 -32.13 27.14 -2.07
C GLY A 175 -31.82 26.05 -3.11
N GLY A 176 -32.42 26.16 -4.29
CA GLY A 176 -32.15 25.26 -5.42
C GLY A 176 -30.70 25.35 -5.91
N GLN A 177 -30.12 26.54 -6.03
CA GLN A 177 -28.72 26.72 -6.43
C GLN A 177 -27.74 26.16 -5.39
N ILE A 178 -27.94 26.47 -4.11
CA ILE A 178 -27.08 25.99 -3.01
C ILE A 178 -27.11 24.46 -2.98
N THR A 179 -28.30 23.86 -3.05
CA THR A 179 -28.47 22.40 -3.03
C THR A 179 -27.81 21.73 -4.24
N ASP A 180 -27.96 22.31 -5.43
CA ASP A 180 -27.33 21.77 -6.64
C ASP A 180 -25.80 21.85 -6.59
N ASN A 181 -25.24 22.92 -6.03
CA ASN A 181 -23.79 23.07 -5.86
C ASN A 181 -23.25 22.11 -4.79
N ALA A 182 -23.89 22.05 -3.61
CA ALA A 182 -23.50 21.13 -2.54
C ALA A 182 -23.56 19.67 -2.99
N LEU A 183 -24.58 19.29 -3.77
CA LEU A 183 -24.69 17.93 -4.28
C LEU A 183 -23.59 17.62 -5.31
N LYS A 184 -23.23 18.57 -6.18
CA LYS A 184 -22.12 18.40 -7.12
C LYS A 184 -20.79 18.21 -6.39
N GLU A 185 -20.55 19.02 -5.35
CA GLU A 185 -19.34 18.94 -4.54
C GLU A 185 -19.25 17.62 -3.75
N ALA A 186 -20.35 17.20 -3.10
CA ALA A 186 -20.43 15.92 -2.40
C ALA A 186 -20.15 14.74 -3.34
N ARG A 187 -20.68 14.78 -4.58
CA ARG A 187 -20.42 13.75 -5.59
C ARG A 187 -18.96 13.75 -6.03
N ARG A 188 -18.36 14.93 -6.24
CA ARG A 188 -16.94 15.06 -6.59
C ARG A 188 -16.06 14.46 -5.50
N SER A 189 -16.29 14.86 -4.25
CA SER A 189 -15.56 14.32 -3.09
C SER A 189 -15.71 12.80 -2.96
N SER A 190 -16.93 12.27 -3.16
CA SER A 190 -17.16 10.82 -3.12
C SER A 190 -16.42 10.07 -4.24
N ASN A 191 -16.37 10.64 -5.44
CA ASN A 191 -15.62 10.05 -6.55
C ASN A 191 -14.10 10.09 -6.31
N GLU A 192 -13.57 11.20 -5.78
CA GLU A 192 -12.16 11.34 -5.40
C GLU A 192 -11.78 10.33 -4.30
N ALA A 193 -12.63 10.14 -3.29
CA ALA A 193 -12.44 9.14 -2.24
C ALA A 193 -12.42 7.70 -2.80
N ARG A 194 -13.33 7.38 -3.73
CA ARG A 194 -13.37 6.07 -4.40
C ARG A 194 -12.12 5.79 -5.24
N GLN A 195 -11.63 6.80 -5.97
CA GLN A 195 -10.39 6.68 -6.75
C GLN A 195 -9.18 6.47 -5.84
N THR A 196 -9.09 7.23 -4.75
CA THR A 196 -8.01 7.08 -3.76
C THR A 196 -8.02 5.68 -3.13
N ALA A 197 -9.20 5.18 -2.74
CA ALA A 197 -9.34 3.83 -2.21
C ALA A 197 -8.93 2.75 -3.23
N ALA A 198 -9.34 2.89 -4.49
CA ALA A 198 -8.91 1.97 -5.55
C ALA A 198 -7.39 2.01 -5.76
N ARG A 199 -6.78 3.19 -5.73
CA ARG A 199 -5.32 3.34 -5.89
C ARG A 199 -4.55 2.71 -4.72
N LEU A 200 -5.04 2.85 -3.50
CA LEU A 200 -4.44 2.19 -2.32
C LEU A 200 -4.53 0.67 -2.42
N ALA A 201 -5.64 0.13 -2.89
CA ALA A 201 -5.79 -1.31 -3.11
C ALA A 201 -4.79 -1.84 -4.18
N GLU A 202 -4.63 -1.12 -5.28
CA GLU A 202 -3.64 -1.43 -6.32
C GLU A 202 -2.20 -1.37 -5.78
N LEU A 203 -1.88 -0.37 -4.96
CA LEU A 203 -0.55 -0.24 -4.36
C LEU A 203 -0.29 -1.36 -3.36
N ASN A 204 -1.25 -1.70 -2.50
CA ASN A 204 -1.12 -2.79 -1.53
C ASN A 204 -0.88 -4.14 -2.22
N THR A 205 -1.66 -4.46 -3.25
CA THR A 205 -1.45 -5.71 -4.03
C THR A 205 -0.08 -5.74 -4.70
N THR A 206 0.41 -4.61 -5.21
CA THR A 206 1.77 -4.52 -5.77
C THR A 206 2.84 -4.72 -4.70
N LEU A 207 2.68 -4.12 -3.52
CA LEU A 207 3.61 -4.28 -2.40
C LEU A 207 3.63 -5.72 -1.90
N GLU A 208 2.49 -6.38 -1.78
CA GLU A 208 2.40 -7.79 -1.40
C GLU A 208 3.18 -8.68 -2.37
N LEU A 209 3.02 -8.47 -3.68
CA LEU A 209 3.78 -9.20 -4.70
C LEU A 209 5.30 -8.92 -4.60
N GLN A 210 5.69 -7.67 -4.36
CA GLN A 210 7.10 -7.32 -4.18
C GLN A 210 7.69 -7.98 -2.92
N VAL A 211 6.96 -7.99 -1.81
CA VAL A 211 7.37 -8.64 -0.56
C VAL A 211 7.54 -10.15 -0.78
N GLU A 212 6.59 -10.78 -1.47
CA GLU A 212 6.69 -12.21 -1.80
C GLU A 212 7.91 -12.51 -2.67
N GLN A 213 8.14 -11.72 -3.73
CA GLN A 213 9.30 -11.86 -4.62
C GLN A 213 10.62 -11.66 -3.87
N ARG A 214 10.71 -10.63 -3.02
CA ARG A 214 11.91 -10.36 -2.21
C ARG A 214 12.16 -11.47 -1.20
N THR A 215 11.12 -12.00 -0.58
CA THR A 215 11.22 -13.11 0.38
C THR A 215 11.72 -14.37 -0.30
N LYS A 216 11.18 -14.71 -1.48
CA LYS A 216 11.66 -15.84 -2.30
C LYS A 216 13.13 -15.66 -2.72
N ALA A 217 13.48 -14.48 -3.23
CA ALA A 217 14.87 -14.19 -3.63
C ALA A 217 15.84 -14.28 -2.44
N LEU A 218 15.44 -13.79 -1.26
CA LEU A 218 16.24 -13.88 -0.04
C LEU A 218 16.42 -15.34 0.39
N GLN A 219 15.36 -16.15 0.37
CA GLN A 219 15.45 -17.58 0.68
C GLN A 219 16.40 -18.32 -0.27
N THR A 220 16.33 -18.04 -1.58
CA THR A 220 17.26 -18.63 -2.56
C THR A 220 18.70 -18.20 -2.29
N ALA A 221 18.94 -16.91 -1.98
CA ALA A 221 20.28 -16.41 -1.68
C ALA A 221 20.85 -17.00 -0.38
N LEU A 222 20.02 -17.18 0.66
CA LEU A 222 20.42 -17.85 1.90
C LEU A 222 20.80 -19.31 1.64
N HIS A 223 20.01 -20.03 0.84
CA HIS A 223 20.32 -21.40 0.48
C HIS A 223 21.64 -21.52 -0.30
N ASP A 224 21.92 -20.61 -1.24
CA ASP A 224 23.20 -20.56 -1.96
C ASP A 224 24.38 -20.26 -1.00
N LEU A 225 24.19 -19.35 -0.04
CA LEU A 225 25.21 -19.09 0.98
C LEU A 225 25.46 -20.29 1.89
N GLU A 226 24.42 -21.01 2.31
CA GLU A 226 24.54 -22.26 3.08
C GLU A 226 25.32 -23.32 2.28
N GLN A 227 25.06 -23.46 0.99
CA GLN A 227 25.80 -24.38 0.14
C GLN A 227 27.28 -23.99 0.01
N ARG A 228 27.57 -22.70 -0.25
CA ARG A 228 28.94 -22.21 -0.35
C ARG A 228 29.71 -22.36 0.96
N THR A 229 29.07 -22.08 2.09
CA THR A 229 29.71 -22.24 3.41
C THR A 229 29.98 -23.71 3.73
N ALA A 230 29.06 -24.62 3.39
CA ALA A 230 29.28 -26.06 3.51
C ALA A 230 30.41 -26.57 2.61
N GLU A 231 30.49 -26.07 1.37
CA GLU A 231 31.58 -26.40 0.44
C GLU A 231 32.93 -25.87 0.93
N GLN A 232 32.97 -24.62 1.40
CA GLN A 232 34.17 -24.04 2.02
C GLN A 232 34.63 -24.84 3.23
N ALA A 233 33.71 -25.23 4.13
CA ALA A 233 34.04 -26.05 5.29
C ALA A 233 34.62 -27.41 4.88
N ARG A 234 34.07 -28.04 3.83
CA ARG A 234 34.60 -29.29 3.28
C ARG A 234 36.01 -29.12 2.72
N LEU A 235 36.26 -28.09 1.92
CA LEU A 235 37.59 -27.81 1.35
C LEU A 235 38.62 -27.52 2.45
N LEU A 236 38.25 -26.79 3.49
CA LEU A 236 39.11 -26.53 4.64
C LEU A 236 39.47 -27.82 5.37
N ALA A 237 38.49 -28.69 5.63
CA ALA A 237 38.73 -29.99 6.27
C ALA A 237 39.65 -30.88 5.43
N GLU A 238 39.48 -30.90 4.11
CA GLU A 238 40.35 -31.64 3.19
C GLU A 238 41.79 -31.08 3.20
N ASN A 239 41.94 -29.75 3.18
CA ASN A 239 43.25 -29.10 3.25
C ASN A 239 43.95 -29.41 4.58
N GLU A 240 43.23 -29.40 5.69
CA GLU A 240 43.76 -29.73 7.00
C GLU A 240 44.23 -31.20 7.07
N GLN A 241 43.45 -32.12 6.51
CA GLN A 241 43.84 -33.53 6.38
C GLN A 241 45.11 -33.69 5.54
N GLN A 242 45.19 -33.03 4.37
CA GLN A 242 46.39 -33.04 3.53
C GLN A 242 47.61 -32.49 4.27
N ARG A 243 47.46 -31.38 5.00
CA ARG A 243 48.54 -30.79 5.82
C ARG A 243 48.98 -31.72 6.95
N GLN A 244 48.07 -32.48 7.55
CA GLN A 244 48.41 -33.47 8.57
C GLN A 244 49.23 -34.62 8.00
N VAL A 245 48.83 -35.19 6.86
CA VAL A 245 49.62 -36.23 6.16
C VAL A 245 51.02 -35.70 5.79
N ILE A 246 51.13 -34.47 5.32
CA ILE A 246 52.43 -33.84 5.02
C ILE A 246 53.27 -33.71 6.30
N ARG A 247 52.69 -33.29 7.43
CA ARG A 247 53.41 -33.18 8.71
C ARG A 247 53.95 -34.53 9.20
N GLU A 248 53.16 -35.58 9.12
CA GLU A 248 53.57 -36.95 9.50
C GLU A 248 54.77 -37.45 8.67
N LEU A 249 54.93 -36.95 7.43
CA LEU A 249 56.06 -37.29 6.54
C LEU A 249 57.31 -36.40 6.71
N SER A 250 57.28 -35.33 7.52
CA SER A 250 58.26 -34.22 7.47
C SER A 250 59.42 -34.23 8.50
N VAL A 251 59.57 -35.29 9.30
CA VAL A 251 60.71 -35.45 10.23
C VAL A 251 61.14 -36.92 10.36
N PRO A 252 61.97 -37.45 9.45
CA PRO A 252 62.49 -38.80 9.59
C PRO A 252 63.79 -38.79 10.41
N VAL A 253 63.79 -39.43 11.59
CA VAL A 253 65.04 -39.84 12.27
C VAL A 253 65.48 -41.17 11.67
N LEU A 254 66.53 -41.13 10.85
CA LEU A 254 66.94 -42.25 9.99
C LEU A 254 68.15 -42.99 10.57
N PRO A 255 68.10 -44.33 10.73
CA PRO A 255 69.29 -45.10 11.05
C PRO A 255 70.18 -45.24 9.82
N VAL A 256 71.46 -44.88 9.95
CA VAL A 256 72.46 -45.03 8.87
C VAL A 256 73.50 -46.11 9.19
N HIS A 257 73.59 -46.54 10.45
CA HIS A 257 74.39 -47.66 10.93
C HIS A 257 73.78 -48.15 12.25
N ASP A 258 74.08 -49.38 12.67
CA ASP A 258 73.62 -50.02 13.93
C ASP A 258 73.70 -49.16 15.19
N THR A 259 74.55 -48.13 15.22
CA THR A 259 74.71 -47.24 16.39
C THR A 259 74.67 -45.76 16.03
N THR A 260 74.25 -45.40 14.80
CA THR A 260 74.28 -44.02 14.30
C THR A 260 72.95 -43.64 13.65
N LEU A 261 72.33 -42.58 14.18
CA LEU A 261 71.13 -41.95 13.64
C LEU A 261 71.47 -40.63 12.95
N VAL A 262 70.70 -40.29 11.92
CA VAL A 262 70.75 -39.00 11.23
C VAL A 262 69.36 -38.36 11.27
N MET A 263 69.33 -37.08 11.63
CA MET A 263 68.13 -36.27 11.70
C MET A 263 68.33 -35.01 10.84
N PRO A 264 67.83 -34.99 9.60
CA PRO A 264 67.89 -33.81 8.76
C PRO A 264 66.83 -32.79 9.17
N LEU A 265 67.25 -31.56 9.41
CA LEU A 265 66.36 -30.43 9.67
C LEU A 265 66.20 -29.63 8.37
N ILE A 266 64.98 -29.65 7.81
CA ILE A 266 64.67 -28.99 6.52
C ILE A 266 63.56 -27.96 6.72
N GLY A 267 63.80 -26.73 6.26
CA GLY A 267 62.81 -25.65 6.23
C GLY A 267 62.79 -24.83 7.52
N ALA A 268 61.74 -24.02 7.68
CA ALA A 268 61.54 -23.26 8.91
C ALA A 268 61.22 -24.21 10.07
N LEU A 269 61.95 -24.03 11.18
CA LEU A 269 61.69 -24.72 12.44
C LEU A 269 60.84 -23.80 13.31
N ASP A 270 59.67 -24.27 13.72
CA ASP A 270 58.85 -23.64 14.75
C ASP A 270 58.89 -24.46 16.04
N THR A 271 58.41 -23.88 17.13
CA THR A 271 58.44 -24.50 18.46
C THR A 271 57.71 -25.83 18.52
N ALA A 272 56.57 -25.96 17.83
CA ALA A 272 55.79 -27.20 17.82
C ALA A 272 56.57 -28.33 17.14
N ARG A 273 57.16 -28.04 15.98
CA ARG A 273 57.97 -28.99 15.23
C ARG A 273 59.21 -29.43 16.01
N LEU A 274 59.86 -28.53 16.75
CA LEU A 274 61.01 -28.87 17.60
C LEU A 274 60.68 -29.87 18.71
N VAL A 275 59.50 -29.74 19.33
CA VAL A 275 59.04 -30.66 20.37
C VAL A 275 58.79 -32.05 19.79
N ASP A 276 58.08 -32.12 18.66
CA ASP A 276 57.81 -33.39 17.97
C ASP A 276 59.10 -34.07 17.53
N MET A 277 60.02 -33.29 16.96
CA MET A 277 61.37 -33.68 16.58
C MET A 277 62.17 -34.27 17.75
N GLN A 278 62.21 -33.55 18.87
CA GLN A 278 62.92 -33.98 20.06
C GLN A 278 62.37 -35.29 20.58
N GLN A 279 61.04 -35.43 20.68
CA GLN A 279 60.40 -36.65 21.14
C GLN A 279 60.72 -37.85 20.22
N GLN A 280 60.62 -37.67 18.90
CA GLN A 280 60.95 -38.72 17.94
C GLN A 280 62.42 -39.11 18.00
N ALA A 281 63.34 -38.15 18.12
CA ALA A 281 64.77 -38.42 18.22
C ALA A 281 65.12 -39.19 19.49
N LEU A 282 64.57 -38.79 20.64
CA LEU A 282 64.82 -39.47 21.91
C LEU A 282 64.24 -40.89 21.94
N ASN A 283 62.99 -41.08 21.46
CA ASN A 283 62.39 -42.40 21.33
C ASN A 283 63.22 -43.31 20.41
N GLN A 284 63.72 -42.77 19.29
CA GLN A 284 64.50 -43.56 18.36
C GLN A 284 65.88 -43.93 18.93
N ILE A 285 66.51 -43.04 19.70
CA ILE A 285 67.75 -43.34 20.43
C ILE A 285 67.52 -44.50 21.40
N GLU A 286 66.44 -44.47 22.18
CA GLU A 286 66.08 -45.53 23.12
C GLU A 286 65.87 -46.87 22.40
N HIS A 287 65.07 -46.88 21.33
CA HIS A 287 64.76 -48.09 20.58
C HIS A 287 65.98 -48.70 19.87
N THR A 288 66.90 -47.87 19.37
CA THR A 288 68.04 -48.33 18.56
C THR A 288 69.35 -48.45 19.35
N ASN A 289 69.38 -48.03 20.62
CA ASN A 289 70.61 -47.90 21.41
C ASN A 289 71.71 -47.12 20.66
N ALA A 290 71.32 -46.06 19.96
CA ALA A 290 72.23 -45.26 19.17
C ALA A 290 73.33 -44.66 20.05
N ARG A 291 74.58 -44.72 19.60
CA ARG A 291 75.71 -44.04 20.27
C ARG A 291 75.99 -42.67 19.68
N LYS A 292 75.54 -42.42 18.45
CA LYS A 292 75.73 -41.16 17.73
C LYS A 292 74.40 -40.69 17.14
N LEU A 293 74.06 -39.42 17.33
CA LEU A 293 72.98 -38.72 16.65
C LEU A 293 73.58 -37.55 15.84
N LEU A 294 73.46 -37.61 14.52
CA LEU A 294 73.89 -36.54 13.63
C LEU A 294 72.68 -35.67 13.33
N ILE A 295 72.73 -34.40 13.71
CA ILE A 295 71.70 -33.42 13.39
C ILE A 295 72.22 -32.58 12.23
N ASP A 296 71.59 -32.74 11.06
CA ASP A 296 71.96 -32.01 9.85
C ASP A 296 71.13 -30.73 9.74
N VAL A 297 71.78 -29.58 10.00
CA VAL A 297 71.19 -28.25 9.96
C VAL A 297 71.38 -27.56 8.60
N THR A 298 71.89 -28.26 7.58
CA THR A 298 72.17 -27.67 6.25
C THR A 298 70.93 -27.00 5.63
N GLY A 299 69.74 -27.54 5.91
CA GLY A 299 68.45 -27.07 5.41
C GLY A 299 67.75 -26.01 6.27
N VAL A 300 68.39 -25.50 7.32
CA VAL A 300 67.82 -24.49 8.24
C VAL A 300 68.38 -23.11 7.90
N PRO A 301 67.57 -22.19 7.32
CA PRO A 301 68.07 -20.90 6.84
C PRO A 301 68.37 -19.90 7.97
N VAL A 302 67.64 -19.98 9.09
CA VAL A 302 67.77 -19.05 10.23
C VAL A 302 67.57 -19.84 11.53
N ILE A 303 68.41 -19.59 12.53
CA ILE A 303 68.23 -20.10 13.91
C ILE A 303 67.96 -18.92 14.82
N ASP A 304 66.81 -18.93 15.50
CA ASP A 304 66.48 -17.97 16.55
C ASP A 304 66.83 -18.53 17.96
N THR A 305 66.59 -17.72 18.98
CA THR A 305 66.86 -18.06 20.38
C THR A 305 66.05 -19.26 20.89
N GLN A 306 64.85 -19.50 20.34
CA GLN A 306 63.99 -20.61 20.76
C GLN A 306 64.45 -21.92 20.11
N VAL A 307 64.76 -21.89 18.81
CA VAL A 307 65.31 -23.02 18.06
C VAL A 307 66.64 -23.46 18.66
N ALA A 308 67.51 -22.50 18.96
CA ALA A 308 68.78 -22.76 19.64
C ALA A 308 68.60 -23.50 20.98
N LYS A 309 67.69 -23.01 21.84
CA LYS A 309 67.42 -23.63 23.15
C LYS A 309 66.86 -25.04 22.99
N GLY A 310 65.93 -25.26 22.06
CA GLY A 310 65.38 -26.58 21.79
C GLY A 310 66.44 -27.59 21.32
N LEU A 311 67.37 -27.17 20.44
CA LEU A 311 68.48 -28.01 20.00
C LEU A 311 69.42 -28.38 21.16
N LEU A 312 69.73 -27.42 22.05
CA LEU A 312 70.56 -27.70 23.24
C LEU A 312 69.87 -28.68 24.18
N GLN A 313 68.57 -28.53 24.42
CA GLN A 313 67.81 -29.45 25.26
C GLN A 313 67.81 -30.87 24.68
N LEU A 314 67.67 -31.02 23.37
CA LEU A 314 67.82 -32.32 22.71
C LEU A 314 69.25 -32.88 22.87
N VAL A 315 70.28 -32.05 22.72
CA VAL A 315 71.68 -32.46 22.92
C VAL A 315 71.92 -32.95 24.35
N GLU A 316 71.44 -32.21 25.34
CA GLU A 316 71.58 -32.56 26.76
C GLU A 316 70.83 -33.85 27.08
N ALA A 317 69.58 -33.98 26.63
CA ALA A 317 68.76 -35.17 26.82
C ALA A 317 69.41 -36.40 26.16
N ALA A 318 69.85 -36.30 24.91
CA ALA A 318 70.55 -37.37 24.21
C ALA A 318 71.86 -37.77 24.93
N ARG A 319 72.62 -36.78 25.44
CA ARG A 319 73.84 -37.03 26.21
C ARG A 319 73.55 -37.78 27.52
N LEU A 320 72.48 -37.43 28.22
CA LEU A 320 72.04 -38.15 29.44
C LEU A 320 71.67 -39.61 29.13
N MET A 321 71.18 -39.88 27.92
CA MET A 321 70.94 -41.24 27.42
C MET A 321 72.19 -41.92 26.84
N GLY A 322 73.38 -41.35 27.02
CA GLY A 322 74.65 -41.93 26.55
C GLY A 322 74.90 -41.78 25.05
N THR A 323 74.15 -40.94 24.35
CA THR A 323 74.30 -40.67 22.92
C THR A 323 75.12 -39.41 22.68
N GLN A 324 76.13 -39.50 21.83
CA GLN A 324 76.91 -38.35 21.39
C GLN A 324 76.19 -37.63 20.25
N VAL A 325 75.82 -36.37 20.47
CA VAL A 325 75.23 -35.53 19.42
C VAL A 325 76.30 -34.82 18.62
N ILE A 326 76.14 -34.81 17.29
CA ILE A 326 77.04 -34.20 16.32
C ILE A 326 76.21 -33.26 15.45
N LEU A 327 76.59 -31.99 15.38
CA LEU A 327 75.97 -31.02 14.48
C LEU A 327 76.69 -31.01 13.13
N VAL A 328 75.92 -31.01 12.05
CA VAL A 328 76.43 -31.09 10.68
C VAL A 328 75.85 -29.95 9.85
N GLY A 329 76.69 -29.33 9.02
CA GLY A 329 76.22 -28.39 7.99
C GLY A 329 75.88 -27.00 8.51
N ILE A 330 76.53 -26.56 9.59
CA ILE A 330 76.36 -25.20 10.14
C ILE A 330 76.87 -24.18 9.10
N ARG A 331 75.97 -23.35 8.58
CA ARG A 331 76.29 -22.26 7.66
C ARG A 331 76.96 -21.09 8.41
N PRO A 332 77.80 -20.28 7.73
CA PRO A 332 78.49 -19.16 8.38
C PRO A 332 77.56 -18.19 9.12
N GLU A 333 76.40 -17.88 8.55
CA GLU A 333 75.42 -16.94 9.12
C GLU A 333 74.77 -17.51 10.40
N VAL A 334 74.52 -18.81 10.39
CA VAL A 334 74.00 -19.55 11.55
C VAL A 334 75.05 -19.63 12.66
N ALA A 335 76.32 -19.90 12.32
CA ALA A 335 77.41 -19.91 13.28
C ALA A 335 77.56 -18.55 13.98
N GLN A 336 77.51 -17.44 13.23
CA GLN A 336 77.55 -16.09 13.79
C GLN A 336 76.39 -15.84 14.75
N THR A 337 75.19 -16.29 14.39
CA THR A 337 74.00 -16.12 15.23
C THR A 337 74.11 -16.95 16.50
N LEU A 338 74.58 -18.21 16.44
CA LEU A 338 74.77 -19.05 17.62
C LEU A 338 75.78 -18.44 18.61
N VAL A 339 76.86 -17.86 18.09
CA VAL A 339 77.85 -17.13 18.91
C VAL A 339 77.24 -15.86 19.52
N THR A 340 76.48 -15.10 18.73
CA THR A 340 75.81 -13.86 19.20
C THR A 340 74.78 -14.13 20.30
N LEU A 341 74.10 -15.28 20.21
CA LEU A 341 73.13 -15.73 21.22
C LEU A 341 73.80 -16.27 22.51
N GLY A 342 75.14 -16.33 22.56
CA GLY A 342 75.88 -16.80 23.75
C GLY A 342 75.76 -18.30 24.00
N ILE A 343 75.52 -19.09 22.94
CA ILE A 343 75.33 -20.54 23.05
C ILE A 343 76.70 -21.23 23.17
N ASP A 344 76.89 -21.97 24.25
CA ASP A 344 78.11 -22.74 24.45
C ASP A 344 78.05 -24.09 23.71
N LEU A 345 78.88 -24.20 22.66
CA LEU A 345 79.03 -25.41 21.85
C LEU A 345 80.31 -26.18 22.17
N HIS A 346 81.08 -25.84 23.22
CA HIS A 346 82.39 -26.46 23.52
C HIS A 346 82.32 -28.00 23.63
N HIS A 347 81.17 -28.54 24.00
CA HIS A 347 80.95 -29.97 24.20
C HIS A 347 80.25 -30.67 23.02
N ILE A 348 79.95 -29.95 21.93
CA ILE A 348 79.24 -30.47 20.76
C ILE A 348 80.21 -30.54 19.59
N ARG A 349 80.36 -31.72 18.99
CA ARG A 349 81.20 -31.88 17.80
C ARG A 349 80.47 -31.33 16.58
N THR A 350 81.17 -30.55 15.77
CA THR A 350 80.64 -29.97 14.53
C THR A 350 81.41 -30.46 13.31
N TYR A 351 80.70 -30.67 12.20
CA TYR A 351 81.29 -31.01 10.90
C TYR A 351 80.64 -30.20 9.79
N SER A 352 81.41 -29.88 8.75
CA SER A 352 80.90 -29.14 7.59
C SER A 352 79.97 -29.95 6.70
N THR A 353 80.10 -31.28 6.69
CA THR A 353 79.30 -32.19 5.84
C THR A 353 78.97 -33.49 6.56
N LEU A 354 77.85 -34.12 6.18
CA LEU A 354 77.39 -35.39 6.77
C LEU A 354 78.39 -36.52 6.50
N GLN A 355 78.98 -36.52 5.32
CA GLN A 355 80.02 -37.45 4.90
C GLN A 355 81.25 -37.36 5.82
N ALA A 356 81.68 -36.14 6.18
CA ALA A 356 82.81 -35.94 7.09
C ALA A 356 82.51 -36.44 8.51
N ALA A 357 81.27 -36.30 8.97
CA ALA A 357 80.83 -36.81 10.27
C ALA A 357 80.77 -38.35 10.31
N LEU A 358 80.29 -38.99 9.22
CA LEU A 358 80.17 -40.45 9.11
C LEU A 358 81.52 -41.16 8.86
N ALA A 359 82.48 -40.49 8.23
CA ALA A 359 83.79 -41.09 7.89
C ALA A 359 84.70 -41.35 9.11
N ARG A 360 84.39 -40.80 10.29
CA ARG A 360 85.18 -40.99 11.52
C ARG A 360 84.51 -41.98 12.48
N ARG A 361 85.13 -43.16 12.63
CA ARG A 361 84.68 -44.23 13.54
C ARG A 361 84.74 -43.80 15.00
#